data_AF-A0A1B4V1J5-F1
#
_entry.id   AF-A0A1B4V1J5-F1
#
_cell.length_a   1.000
_cell.length_b   1.000
_cell.length_c   1.000
_cell.angle_alpha   90.00
_cell.angle_beta   90.00
_cell.angle_gamma   90.00
#
_symmetry.space_group_name_H-M   'P 1'
#
loop_
_entity.id
_entity.type
_entity.pdbx_description
1 polymer ?
#
loop_
_entity_poly.entity_id
_entity_poly.type
_entity_poly.pdbx_seq_one_letter_code
_entity_poly.pdbx_strand_id
1 'polypeptide(L)'
;MHRLLVILIVFGVLTVEASEDGAFIGTWTPYSKGYWEFGDLNVSSDKLSWGKCKEVPYSIFKRDGDGDYLELSPSRPCSLRRPASFLIMKLKSATELEVTICHERTELDKEPGQRMCSWGVLNRTQ
;
A
#
# COMPACT_ATOMS: atom_id res chain seq x y z
N MET A 1 -7.04 -60.56 -3.49
CA MET A 1 -8.28 -59.80 -3.16
C MET A 1 -7.91 -58.35 -2.96
N HIS A 2 -8.60 -57.45 -3.67
CA HIS A 2 -8.91 -56.03 -3.43
C HIS A 2 -8.01 -55.22 -2.45
N ARG A 3 -7.21 -54.28 -2.97
CA ARG A 3 -7.46 -52.81 -3.06
C ARG A 3 -7.50 -52.10 -1.69
N LEU A 4 -6.56 -51.18 -1.45
CA LEU A 4 -6.86 -49.74 -1.52
C LEU A 4 -5.58 -48.90 -1.60
N LEU A 5 -5.59 -48.01 -2.58
CA LEU A 5 -4.64 -46.95 -2.88
C LEU A 5 -4.99 -45.75 -1.99
N VAL A 6 -4.05 -45.22 -1.21
CA VAL A 6 -4.18 -43.87 -0.63
C VAL A 6 -3.10 -43.01 -1.26
N ILE A 7 -3.54 -42.18 -2.20
CA ILE A 7 -2.75 -41.15 -2.87
C ILE A 7 -2.49 -40.06 -1.84
N LEU A 8 -1.26 -39.97 -1.34
CA LEU A 8 -0.78 -38.79 -0.62
C LEU A 8 -0.45 -37.73 -1.68
N ILE A 9 -1.37 -36.79 -1.84
CA ILE A 9 -1.21 -35.64 -2.71
C ILE A 9 -0.07 -34.80 -2.12
N VAL A 10 1.08 -34.80 -2.78
CA VAL A 10 2.13 -33.80 -2.55
C VAL A 10 1.59 -32.49 -3.13
N PHE A 11 0.75 -31.81 -2.36
CA PHE A 11 0.44 -30.41 -2.64
C PHE A 11 1.73 -29.64 -2.37
N GLY A 12 2.42 -29.30 -3.46
CA GLY A 12 3.50 -28.33 -3.44
C GLY A 12 3.00 -27.09 -2.73
N VAL A 13 3.48 -26.91 -1.50
CA VAL A 13 3.41 -25.63 -0.82
C VAL A 13 4.33 -24.73 -1.65
N LEU A 14 3.73 -23.98 -2.58
CA LEU A 14 4.29 -22.73 -3.02
C LEU A 14 4.34 -21.87 -1.76
N THR A 15 5.45 -21.97 -1.04
CA THR A 15 5.89 -20.92 -0.13
C THR A 15 6.08 -19.71 -1.01
N VAL A 16 5.05 -18.88 -1.10
CA VAL A 16 5.23 -17.48 -1.46
C VAL A 16 6.19 -16.98 -0.41
N GLU A 17 7.46 -16.88 -0.78
CA GLU A 17 8.47 -16.14 -0.05
C GLU A 17 7.89 -14.74 0.12
N ALA A 18 7.28 -14.51 1.29
CA ALA A 18 6.98 -13.18 1.76
C ALA A 18 8.33 -12.47 1.74
N SER A 19 8.52 -11.53 0.81
CA SER A 19 9.77 -10.79 0.74
C SER A 19 9.98 -10.13 2.10
N GLU A 20 10.93 -10.66 2.86
CA GLU A 20 11.42 -10.16 4.13
C GLU A 20 12.15 -8.84 3.89
N ASP A 21 11.37 -7.81 3.58
CA ASP A 21 11.55 -6.45 4.05
C ASP A 21 10.39 -5.67 3.42
N GLY A 22 9.24 -5.70 4.10
CA GLY A 22 8.00 -5.02 3.70
C GLY A 22 8.11 -3.49 3.77
N ALA A 23 9.32 -2.94 3.65
CA ALA A 23 9.62 -1.53 3.65
C ALA A 23 9.93 -1.04 2.24
N PHE A 24 9.09 -0.15 1.71
CA PHE A 24 9.32 0.57 0.46
C PHE A 24 9.82 1.97 0.76
N ILE A 25 11.01 2.28 0.26
CA ILE A 25 11.58 3.63 0.32
C ILE A 25 11.71 4.12 -1.12
N GLY A 26 11.21 5.32 -1.38
CA GLY A 26 11.30 5.90 -2.70
C GLY A 26 10.98 7.38 -2.73
N THR A 27 11.33 8.02 -3.83
CA THR A 27 10.87 9.38 -4.10
C THR A 27 9.47 9.30 -4.68
N TRP A 28 8.52 9.89 -3.96
CA TRP A 28 7.13 9.97 -4.39
C TRP A 28 6.90 11.27 -5.16
N THR A 29 6.35 11.15 -6.37
CA THR A 29 6.00 12.30 -7.20
C THR A 29 4.49 12.36 -7.41
N PRO A 30 3.76 13.28 -6.74
CA PRO A 30 2.33 13.44 -6.96
C PRO A 30 2.04 13.99 -8.36
N TYR A 31 0.99 13.48 -8.98
CA TYR A 31 0.36 14.13 -10.14
C TYR A 31 -0.51 15.31 -9.74
N SER A 32 -1.02 15.35 -8.49
CA SER A 32 -1.77 16.48 -7.95
C SER A 32 -1.34 16.86 -6.53
N LYS A 33 -1.08 18.15 -6.30
CA LYS A 33 -0.61 18.72 -5.01
C LYS A 33 -1.71 18.89 -3.97
N GLY A 34 -2.92 18.37 -4.22
CA GLY A 34 -4.11 18.69 -3.43
C GLY A 34 -3.98 18.31 -1.96
N TYR A 35 -3.26 17.23 -1.67
CA TYR A 35 -3.26 16.66 -0.32
C TYR A 35 -1.87 16.55 0.34
N TRP A 36 -0.76 16.60 -0.40
CA TRP A 36 0.58 16.27 0.12
C TRP A 36 1.71 17.19 -0.37
N GLU A 37 2.74 17.36 0.46
CA GLU A 37 4.03 18.01 0.13
C GLU A 37 4.92 17.02 -0.66
N PHE A 38 5.64 17.49 -1.68
CA PHE A 38 6.64 16.67 -2.40
C PHE A 38 7.70 16.09 -1.45
N GLY A 39 8.19 14.89 -1.74
CA GLY A 39 9.36 14.34 -1.05
C GLY A 39 9.41 12.82 -1.03
N ASP A 40 10.30 12.30 -0.19
CA ASP A 40 10.47 10.87 -0.03
C ASP A 40 9.31 10.29 0.78
N LEU A 41 8.77 9.18 0.26
CA LEU A 41 7.78 8.36 0.93
C LEU A 41 8.47 7.07 1.38
N ASN A 42 8.42 6.83 2.69
CA ASN A 42 8.84 5.58 3.30
C ASN A 42 7.59 4.88 3.82
N VAL A 43 7.33 3.68 3.32
CA VAL A 43 6.28 2.78 3.77
C VAL A 43 6.97 1.61 4.44
N SER A 44 6.63 1.31 5.68
CA SER A 44 7.06 0.11 6.42
C SER A 44 5.85 -0.80 6.63
N SER A 45 5.96 -1.88 7.41
CA SER A 45 4.85 -2.84 7.61
C SER A 45 3.58 -2.26 8.22
N ASP A 46 3.69 -1.23 9.06
CA ASP A 46 2.63 -0.69 9.91
C ASP A 46 2.66 0.84 10.03
N LYS A 47 3.67 1.49 9.44
CA LYS A 47 3.85 2.94 9.48
C LYS A 47 4.28 3.49 8.14
N LEU A 48 3.99 4.76 7.91
CA LEU A 48 4.55 5.49 6.77
C LEU A 48 5.03 6.89 7.15
N SER A 49 5.98 7.40 6.38
CA SER A 49 6.59 8.72 6.57
C SER A 49 6.68 9.47 5.24
N TRP A 50 6.39 10.76 5.27
CA TRP A 50 6.48 11.65 4.11
C TRP A 50 6.70 13.09 4.58
N GLY A 51 7.55 13.84 3.87
CA GLY A 51 7.84 15.24 4.23
C GLY A 51 8.11 15.38 5.73
N LYS A 52 7.28 16.19 6.41
CA LYS A 52 7.33 16.40 7.87
C LYS A 52 6.63 15.31 8.68
N CYS A 53 5.69 14.57 8.10
CA CYS A 53 4.95 13.50 8.76
C CYS A 53 5.85 12.27 8.91
N LYS A 54 6.15 11.87 10.15
CA LYS A 54 7.03 10.74 10.45
C LYS A 54 6.27 9.68 11.23
N GLU A 55 6.55 8.42 10.92
CA GLU A 55 6.02 7.25 11.63
C GLU A 55 4.50 7.29 11.83
N VAL A 56 3.76 7.68 10.80
CA VAL A 56 2.30 7.72 10.84
C VAL A 56 1.78 6.28 10.78
N PRO A 57 1.12 5.79 11.85
CA PRO A 57 0.65 4.42 11.88
C PRO A 57 -0.53 4.24 10.93
N TYR A 58 -0.62 3.06 10.34
CA TYR A 58 -1.72 2.68 9.48
C TYR A 58 -2.21 1.27 9.79
N SER A 59 -3.45 0.99 9.38
CA SER A 59 -3.99 -0.37 9.35
C SER A 59 -4.47 -0.73 7.94
N ILE A 60 -4.20 -1.96 7.51
CA ILE A 60 -4.73 -2.48 6.24
C ILE A 60 -6.18 -2.90 6.50
N PHE A 61 -7.13 -2.29 5.80
CA PHE A 61 -8.55 -2.62 5.93
C PHE A 61 -9.09 -3.46 4.76
N LYS A 62 -8.38 -3.51 3.63
CA LYS A 62 -8.73 -4.32 2.45
C LYS A 62 -7.46 -4.63 1.65
N ARG A 63 -7.39 -5.85 1.09
CA ARG A 63 -6.42 -6.23 0.06
C ARG A 63 -7.16 -6.72 -1.17
N ASP A 64 -6.75 -6.30 -2.35
CA ASP A 64 -7.41 -6.64 -3.61
C ASP A 64 -6.37 -6.79 -4.73
N GLY A 65 -6.06 -8.04 -5.08
CA GLY A 65 -4.98 -8.36 -6.03
C GLY A 65 -3.65 -7.75 -5.60
N ASP A 66 -3.16 -6.80 -6.40
CA ASP A 66 -1.91 -6.07 -6.20
C ASP A 66 -2.06 -4.78 -5.35
N GLY A 67 -3.27 -4.52 -4.83
CA GLY A 67 -3.61 -3.31 -4.07
C GLY A 67 -3.81 -3.55 -2.57
N ASP A 68 -3.09 -2.79 -1.75
CA ASP A 68 -3.29 -2.70 -0.30
C ASP A 68 -4.00 -1.38 0.05
N TYR A 69 -5.13 -1.48 0.74
CA TYR A 69 -5.94 -0.34 1.17
C TYR A 69 -5.73 -0.10 2.66
N LEU A 70 -5.24 1.10 3.00
CA LEU A 70 -4.77 1.47 4.31
C LEU A 70 -5.60 2.61 4.90
N GLU A 71 -5.75 2.62 6.22
CA GLU A 71 -6.32 3.76 6.94
C GLU A 71 -5.24 4.36 7.84
N LEU A 72 -4.94 5.64 7.63
CA LEU A 72 -3.94 6.36 8.42
C LEU A 72 -4.55 6.88 9.71
N SER A 73 -3.91 6.54 10.81
CA SER A 73 -4.26 7.09 12.10
C SER A 73 -3.57 8.45 12.31
N PRO A 74 -4.25 9.47 12.86
CA PRO A 74 -3.61 10.72 13.22
C PRO A 74 -2.42 10.49 14.18
N SER A 75 -1.26 11.02 13.83
CA SER A 75 -0.02 10.90 14.63
C SER A 75 0.80 12.17 14.53
N ARG A 76 1.40 12.62 15.63
CA ARG A 76 2.31 13.78 15.60
C ARG A 76 3.65 13.37 14.97
N PRO A 77 4.29 14.23 14.14
CA PRO A 77 3.98 15.64 13.87
C PRO A 77 2.94 15.87 12.76
N CYS A 78 2.35 14.80 12.22
CA CYS A 78 1.39 14.90 11.14
C CYS A 78 0.05 15.47 11.63
N SER A 79 -0.32 16.65 11.15
CA SER A 79 -1.63 17.24 11.43
C SER A 79 -2.71 16.66 10.52
N LEU A 80 -2.87 15.33 10.52
CA LEU A 80 -4.03 14.69 9.90
C LEU A 80 -5.27 15.09 10.72
N ARG A 81 -6.08 16.00 10.19
CA ARG A 81 -7.31 16.46 10.87
C ARG A 81 -8.36 15.36 11.01
N ARG A 82 -8.28 14.33 10.16
CA ARG A 82 -9.14 13.14 10.11
C ARG A 82 -8.32 11.94 9.59
N PRO A 83 -8.75 10.69 9.85
CA PRO A 83 -8.18 9.53 9.19
C PRO A 83 -8.18 9.74 7.67
N ALA A 84 -7.08 9.40 7.02
CA ALA A 84 -6.95 9.47 5.57
C ALA A 84 -6.89 8.04 5.02
N SER A 85 -7.54 7.81 3.89
CA SER A 85 -7.51 6.51 3.24
C SER A 85 -6.43 6.47 2.17
N PHE A 86 -5.70 5.37 2.16
CA PHE A 86 -4.53 5.14 1.34
C PHE A 86 -4.74 3.90 0.50
N LEU A 87 -4.19 3.93 -0.69
CA LEU A 87 -4.11 2.78 -1.58
C LEU A 87 -2.69 2.72 -2.11
N ILE A 88 -2.04 1.58 -1.91
CA ILE A 88 -0.75 1.27 -2.50
C ILE A 88 -0.98 0.12 -3.48
N MET A 89 -0.76 0.37 -4.76
CA MET A 89 -0.87 -0.64 -5.81
C MET A 89 0.52 -0.98 -6.36
N LYS A 90 0.84 -2.27 -6.37
CA LYS A 90 2.03 -2.75 -7.09
C LYS A 90 1.80 -2.60 -8.58
N LEU A 91 2.69 -1.90 -9.26
CA LEU A 91 2.68 -1.84 -10.71
C LEU A 91 3.40 -3.06 -11.30
N LYS A 92 3.30 -3.23 -12.62
CA LYS A 92 3.90 -4.37 -13.33
C LYS A 92 5.41 -4.47 -13.13
N SER A 93 6.09 -3.37 -12.83
CA SER A 93 7.49 -3.35 -12.41
C SER A 93 7.54 -3.50 -10.88
N ALA A 94 8.34 -4.45 -10.36
CA ALA A 94 8.51 -4.65 -8.92
C ALA A 94 9.15 -3.44 -8.19
N THR A 95 9.52 -2.42 -8.96
CA THR A 95 10.23 -1.21 -8.52
C THR A 95 9.34 0.03 -8.48
N GLU A 96 8.11 -0.03 -9.00
CA GLU A 96 7.20 1.11 -9.02
C GLU A 96 5.90 0.76 -8.28
N LEU A 97 5.48 1.66 -7.39
CA LEU A 97 4.18 1.58 -6.74
C LEU A 97 3.34 2.79 -7.15
N GLU A 98 2.08 2.57 -7.47
CA GLU A 98 1.11 3.66 -7.50
C GLU A 98 0.60 3.89 -6.08
N VAL A 99 0.63 5.15 -5.64
CA VAL A 99 0.15 5.56 -4.32
C VAL A 99 -0.99 6.54 -4.52
N THR A 100 -2.16 6.19 -3.99
CA THR A 100 -3.38 7.02 -3.98
C THR A 100 -3.80 7.35 -2.56
N ILE A 101 -4.24 8.59 -2.35
CA ILE A 101 -4.51 9.16 -1.03
C ILE A 101 -5.79 9.99 -1.09
N CYS A 102 -6.72 9.67 -0.22
CA CYS A 102 -8.06 10.24 -0.19
C CYS A 102 -8.40 10.74 1.21
N HIS A 103 -9.18 11.83 1.28
CA HIS A 103 -9.71 12.32 2.55
C HIS A 103 -10.78 11.38 3.12
N GLU A 104 -11.56 10.74 2.24
CA GLU A 104 -12.64 9.84 2.61
C GLU A 104 -12.40 8.45 2.04
N ARG A 105 -12.70 7.43 2.86
CA ARG A 105 -12.55 6.03 2.47
C ARG A 105 -13.37 5.65 1.26
N THR A 106 -14.57 6.20 1.15
CA THR A 106 -15.52 5.97 0.05
C THR A 106 -14.97 6.43 -1.30
N GLU A 107 -13.97 7.31 -1.34
CA GLU A 107 -13.31 7.69 -2.60
C GLU A 107 -12.53 6.53 -3.20
N LEU A 108 -12.00 5.60 -2.40
CA LEU A 108 -11.25 4.44 -2.90
C LEU A 108 -12.15 3.39 -3.55
N ASP A 109 -13.46 3.44 -3.28
CA ASP A 109 -14.46 2.57 -3.92
C ASP A 109 -14.89 3.09 -5.30
N LYS A 110 -14.53 4.33 -5.66
CA LYS A 110 -14.83 4.91 -6.98
C LYS A 110 -13.81 4.47 -8.03
N GLU A 111 -14.23 4.54 -9.28
CA GLU A 111 -13.35 4.38 -10.44
C GLU A 111 -12.18 5.38 -10.37
N PRO A 112 -10.94 5.00 -10.73
CA PRO A 112 -9.74 5.85 -10.57
C PRO A 112 -9.90 7.28 -11.09
N GLY A 113 -10.53 7.46 -12.27
CA GLY A 113 -10.75 8.79 -12.86
C GLY A 113 -11.81 9.66 -12.17
N GLN A 114 -12.55 9.12 -11.20
CA GLN A 114 -13.60 9.81 -10.46
C GLN A 114 -13.23 10.13 -9.00
N ARG A 115 -12.06 9.69 -8.56
CA ARG A 115 -11.59 9.86 -7.19
C ARG A 115 -11.17 11.30 -6.94
N MET A 116 -11.64 11.90 -5.85
CA MET A 116 -11.17 13.20 -5.39
C MET A 116 -9.90 13.05 -4.52
N CYS A 117 -8.88 12.42 -5.09
CA CYS A 117 -7.68 11.98 -4.39
C CYS A 117 -6.41 12.55 -5.00
N SER A 118 -5.33 12.57 -4.21
CA SER A 118 -3.98 12.73 -4.76
C SER A 118 -3.47 11.34 -5.13
N TRP A 119 -2.83 11.23 -6.28
CA TRP A 119 -2.18 10.01 -6.72
C TRP A 119 -0.81 10.31 -7.32
N GLY A 120 0.08 9.33 -7.34
CA GLY A 120 1.47 9.47 -7.78
C GLY A 120 2.15 8.12 -7.93
N VAL A 121 3.35 8.14 -8.51
CA VAL A 121 4.22 6.97 -8.55
C VAL A 121 5.33 7.13 -7.53
N LEU A 122 5.57 6.06 -6.77
CA LEU A 122 6.71 5.87 -5.89
C LEU A 122 7.72 4.99 -6.62
N ASN A 123 8.87 5.59 -6.97
CA ASN A 123 9.97 4.85 -7.57
C ASN A 123 10.90 4.36 -6.46
N ARG A 124 11.08 3.04 -6.35
CA ARG A 124 11.97 2.44 -5.37
C ARG A 124 13.40 2.92 -5.60
N THR A 125 14.00 3.53 -4.58
CA THR A 125 15.44 3.75 -4.53
C THR A 125 16.05 2.43 -4.05
N GLN A 126 16.89 1.80 -4.88
CA GLN A 126 17.65 0.62 -4.49
C GLN A 126 18.66 0.95 -3.39
#